data_AF-A0A6I9TL68-F1
#
_entry.id   AF-A0A6I9TL68-F1
#
_cell.length_a   1.000
_cell.length_b   1.000
_cell.length_c   1.000
_cell.angle_alpha   90.00
_cell.angle_beta   90.00
_cell.angle_gamma   90.00
#
_symmetry.space_group_name_H-M   'P 1'
#
loop_
_entity.id
_entity.type
_entity.pdbx_description
1 polymer ?
#
loop_
_entity_poly.entity_id
_entity_poly.type
_entity_poly.pdbx_seq_one_letter_code
_entity_poly.pdbx_strand_id
1 'polypeptide(L)'
;MESSSAKPSVGPPPNPLLSLSTFIHRLGSQLATRLDDTKRPAAAAFPAFLPPAPPHSLPFASVSQRQGKQTAASETSLNSEHVARRLVGTSVYTVSNTNNEFVLVSDPEGVKSIGLLCFRKEDAEAFLAQVKSRRGELRGGAKVVPITLDQVYMLKVEGIAFRFLPDPVQIKNALELKASDIKSGFDGVPVFQSDLLVVKKKNKRYCPIYFQKEDIEKALSTVSRVSRGAGFSQHIMVGSLEDVLKKMEINGKNSGWEDLIFIPPGKSHSQHIQDVTKL
;
A
#
# COMPACT_ATOMS: atom_id res chain seq x y z
N MET A 1 -4.40 -18.69 64.65
CA MET A 1 -3.21 -17.84 64.48
C MET A 1 -2.34 -18.57 63.48
N GLU A 2 -2.01 -18.09 62.29
CA GLU A 2 -1.97 -16.73 61.76
C GLU A 2 -1.97 -16.83 60.22
N SER A 3 -2.65 -15.89 59.56
CA SER A 3 -2.72 -15.76 58.11
C SER A 3 -1.40 -15.26 57.52
N SER A 4 -1.02 -15.73 56.33
CA SER A 4 -0.21 -14.90 55.42
C SER A 4 -0.53 -15.19 53.96
N SER A 5 -1.03 -14.14 53.32
CA SER A 5 -1.42 -14.03 51.92
C SER A 5 -0.21 -13.59 51.10
N ALA A 6 0.14 -14.32 50.03
CA ALA A 6 1.13 -13.89 49.06
C ALA A 6 0.43 -13.48 47.75
N LYS A 7 0.58 -12.20 47.38
CA LYS A 7 0.15 -11.60 46.11
C LYS A 7 1.01 -12.13 44.94
N PRO A 8 0.44 -12.39 43.76
CA PRO A 8 1.23 -12.62 42.56
C PRO A 8 1.78 -11.29 42.00
N SER A 9 3.09 -11.24 41.79
CA SER A 9 3.80 -10.12 41.16
C SER A 9 3.47 -10.06 39.66
N VAL A 10 2.90 -8.94 39.23
CA VAL A 10 2.68 -8.60 37.81
C VAL A 10 4.05 -8.32 37.17
N GLY A 11 4.41 -9.08 36.14
CA GLY A 11 5.62 -8.85 35.34
C GLY A 11 5.51 -7.56 34.51
N PRO A 12 6.65 -6.95 34.11
CA PRO A 12 6.65 -5.71 33.36
C PRO A 12 6.04 -5.90 31.96
N PRO A 13 5.35 -4.87 31.40
CA PRO A 13 4.75 -4.95 30.08
C PRO A 13 5.82 -5.08 28.99
N PRO A 14 5.52 -5.76 27.86
CA PRO A 14 6.47 -5.96 26.78
C PRO A 14 6.83 -4.63 26.10
N ASN A 15 8.13 -4.38 25.94
CA ASN A 15 8.67 -3.16 25.33
C ASN A 15 8.40 -3.13 23.80
N PRO A 16 7.68 -2.14 23.26
CA PRO A 16 7.35 -2.06 21.83
C PRO A 16 8.59 -1.83 20.93
N LEU A 17 9.70 -1.39 21.51
CA LEU A 17 10.96 -1.13 20.80
C LEU A 17 11.69 -2.41 20.35
N LEU A 18 11.49 -3.53 21.05
CA LEU A 18 12.07 -4.83 20.67
C LEU A 18 11.34 -5.45 19.46
N SER A 19 10.06 -5.13 19.28
CA SER A 19 9.26 -5.60 18.15
C SER A 19 9.65 -4.90 16.84
N LEU A 20 10.04 -3.62 16.91
CA LEU A 20 10.54 -2.85 15.75
C LEU A 20 11.96 -3.26 15.36
N SER A 21 12.81 -3.58 16.35
CA SER A 21 14.17 -4.10 16.09
C SER A 21 14.12 -5.45 15.37
N THR A 22 13.24 -6.36 15.78
CA THR A 22 13.07 -7.66 15.11
C THR A 22 12.44 -7.52 13.73
N PHE A 23 11.55 -6.54 13.53
CA PHE A 23 10.99 -6.23 12.21
C PHE A 23 12.05 -5.70 11.22
N ILE A 24 12.93 -4.80 11.65
CA ILE A 24 14.02 -4.28 10.80
C ILE A 24 15.03 -5.38 10.47
N HIS A 25 15.40 -6.24 11.43
CA HIS A 25 16.27 -7.39 11.16
C HIS A 25 15.63 -8.42 10.23
N ARG A 26 14.31 -8.65 10.33
CA ARG A 26 13.57 -9.55 9.44
C ARG A 26 13.41 -8.98 8.02
N LEU A 27 13.29 -7.66 7.88
CA LEU A 27 13.27 -7.00 6.57
C LEU A 27 14.63 -7.14 5.86
N GLY A 28 15.74 -7.12 6.62
CA GLY A 28 17.09 -7.37 6.09
C GLY A 28 17.33 -8.81 5.63
N SER A 29 16.80 -9.82 6.33
CA SER A 29 17.07 -11.24 6.00
C SER A 29 16.20 -11.81 4.87
N GLN A 30 15.05 -11.20 4.55
CA GLN A 30 14.16 -11.66 3.47
C GLN A 30 14.53 -11.11 2.08
N LEU A 31 15.41 -10.11 1.99
CA LEU A 31 15.87 -9.55 0.71
C LEU A 31 16.97 -10.38 0.06
N ALA A 32 17.76 -11.12 0.85
CA ALA A 32 18.90 -11.88 0.34
C ALA A 32 18.52 -13.14 -0.48
N THR A 33 17.25 -13.56 -0.49
CA THR A 33 16.85 -14.86 -1.10
C THR A 33 16.01 -14.75 -2.36
N ARG A 34 15.85 -13.55 -2.95
CA ARG A 34 14.95 -13.33 -4.10
C ARG A 34 15.61 -12.68 -5.33
N LEU A 35 16.94 -12.54 -5.34
CA LEU A 35 17.69 -11.96 -6.46
C LEU A 35 18.54 -12.97 -7.26
N ASP A 36 18.16 -14.24 -7.27
CA ASP A 36 18.72 -15.22 -8.20
C ASP A 36 17.57 -16.02 -8.81
N ASP A 37 17.17 -15.66 -10.03
CA ASP A 37 16.85 -16.58 -11.13
C ASP A 37 16.06 -15.86 -12.22
N THR A 38 16.74 -15.47 -13.31
CA THR A 38 16.10 -15.38 -14.63
C THR A 38 17.14 -15.59 -15.75
N LYS A 39 17.28 -16.84 -16.20
CA LYS A 39 17.74 -17.18 -17.56
C LYS A 39 16.80 -18.22 -18.18
N ARG A 40 16.26 -17.89 -19.35
CA ARG A 40 15.46 -18.71 -20.31
C ARG A 40 16.40 -19.53 -21.24
N PRO A 41 15.96 -20.42 -22.19
CA PRO A 41 14.68 -20.49 -22.94
C PRO A 41 14.12 -21.90 -23.38
N ALA A 42 13.03 -21.83 -24.20
CA ALA A 42 12.47 -22.78 -25.21
C ALA A 42 11.50 -23.90 -24.75
N ALA A 43 10.54 -24.47 -25.52
CA ALA A 43 9.68 -24.12 -26.68
C ALA A 43 8.71 -25.34 -26.88
N ALA A 44 7.43 -25.16 -27.30
CA ALA A 44 6.57 -26.13 -28.04
C ALA A 44 5.06 -25.72 -28.04
N ALA A 45 4.26 -26.38 -28.88
CA ALA A 45 3.16 -25.86 -29.70
C ALA A 45 1.68 -26.23 -29.31
N PHE A 46 0.73 -25.57 -30.02
CA PHE A 46 -0.76 -25.55 -30.17
C PHE A 46 -1.62 -26.87 -30.01
N PRO A 47 -2.99 -26.91 -30.13
CA PRO A 47 -4.00 -25.92 -30.61
C PRO A 47 -5.35 -25.78 -29.81
N ALA A 48 -6.28 -25.02 -30.42
CA ALA A 48 -7.48 -24.32 -29.94
C ALA A 48 -8.79 -25.15 -29.74
N PHE A 49 -9.81 -24.57 -29.07
CA PHE A 49 -11.24 -24.46 -29.48
C PHE A 49 -12.04 -23.55 -28.48
N LEU A 50 -13.01 -22.75 -28.97
CA LEU A 50 -13.95 -21.80 -28.27
C LEU A 50 -15.40 -22.37 -28.28
N PRO A 51 -16.38 -21.94 -27.43
CA PRO A 51 -17.21 -20.71 -27.63
C PRO A 51 -17.79 -20.07 -26.30
N PRO A 52 -18.88 -19.24 -26.24
CA PRO A 52 -18.81 -17.80 -25.90
C PRO A 52 -19.59 -17.30 -24.62
N ALA A 53 -19.12 -16.14 -24.08
CA ALA A 53 -19.70 -15.01 -23.28
C ALA A 53 -20.85 -15.20 -22.24
N PRO A 54 -20.86 -14.43 -21.13
CA PRO A 54 -21.37 -13.03 -21.12
C PRO A 54 -20.44 -12.00 -20.41
N PRO A 55 -20.67 -10.68 -20.57
CA PRO A 55 -19.74 -9.62 -20.18
C PRO A 55 -19.98 -9.12 -18.74
N HIS A 56 -18.96 -8.42 -18.21
CA HIS A 56 -18.89 -7.66 -16.94
C HIS A 56 -18.13 -8.35 -15.80
N SER A 57 -16.80 -8.31 -15.86
CA SER A 57 -15.93 -8.45 -14.70
C SER A 57 -14.92 -7.29 -14.64
N LEU A 58 -14.89 -6.59 -13.51
CA LEU A 58 -13.87 -5.61 -13.11
C LEU A 58 -12.71 -6.35 -12.39
N PRO A 59 -11.59 -5.68 -12.08
CA PRO A 59 -10.39 -5.64 -12.89
C PRO A 59 -9.30 -6.50 -12.25
N PHE A 60 -9.52 -7.80 -12.09
CA PHE A 60 -8.45 -8.74 -11.77
C PHE A 60 -8.60 -10.01 -12.60
N ALA A 61 -8.23 -9.94 -13.89
CA ALA A 61 -8.03 -11.16 -14.70
C ALA A 61 -7.09 -10.96 -15.90
N SER A 62 -6.06 -11.81 -15.91
CA SER A 62 -5.30 -12.50 -16.97
C SER A 62 -4.85 -11.84 -18.29
N VAL A 63 -3.63 -12.22 -18.68
CA VAL A 63 -2.75 -11.71 -19.75
C VAL A 63 -3.10 -12.27 -21.14
N SER A 64 -3.02 -11.42 -22.17
CA SER A 64 -2.48 -11.84 -23.48
C SER A 64 -1.75 -10.68 -24.17
N GLN A 65 -0.51 -10.94 -24.55
CA GLN A 65 0.47 -10.00 -25.08
C GLN A 65 0.36 -9.92 -26.61
N ARG A 66 0.22 -8.73 -27.19
CA ARG A 66 0.62 -8.46 -28.58
C ARG A 66 1.34 -7.12 -28.70
N GLN A 67 2.50 -7.19 -29.35
CA GLN A 67 3.42 -6.10 -29.68
C GLN A 67 2.77 -5.01 -30.54
N GLY A 68 3.17 -3.76 -30.30
CA GLY A 68 2.88 -2.65 -31.19
C GLY A 68 3.52 -1.32 -30.79
N LYS A 69 4.76 -1.11 -31.26
CA LYS A 69 5.36 0.14 -31.78
C LYS A 69 5.43 1.40 -30.88
N GLN A 70 6.66 1.89 -30.77
CA GLN A 70 7.13 3.04 -29.99
C GLN A 70 6.43 4.37 -30.32
N THR A 71 5.63 4.85 -29.37
CA THR A 71 5.31 6.25 -29.03
C THR A 71 5.52 6.52 -27.53
N ALA A 72 6.36 5.69 -26.89
CA ALA A 72 6.31 5.41 -25.46
C ALA A 72 6.70 6.57 -24.52
N ALA A 73 7.49 7.55 -24.95
CA ALA A 73 7.95 8.60 -24.04
C ALA A 73 6.83 9.58 -23.64
N SER A 74 5.96 9.97 -24.57
CA SER A 74 4.86 10.91 -24.30
C SER A 74 3.67 10.23 -23.64
N GLU A 75 3.35 8.99 -24.03
CA GLU A 75 2.22 8.24 -23.46
C GLU A 75 2.49 7.75 -22.03
N THR A 76 3.72 7.34 -21.73
CA THR A 76 4.08 6.91 -20.36
C THR A 76 4.01 8.09 -19.39
N SER A 77 4.46 9.29 -19.81
CA SER A 77 4.36 10.49 -18.98
C SER A 77 2.90 10.90 -18.72
N LEU A 78 2.05 10.84 -19.74
CA LEU A 78 0.62 11.14 -19.59
C LEU A 78 -0.09 10.10 -18.71
N ASN A 79 0.31 8.83 -18.78
CA ASN A 79 -0.26 7.80 -17.92
C ASN A 79 0.19 7.95 -16.47
N SER A 80 1.47 8.23 -16.22
CA SER A 80 1.98 8.51 -14.87
C SER A 80 1.26 9.71 -14.24
N GLU A 81 1.04 10.80 -14.99
CA GLU A 81 0.28 11.94 -14.47
C GLU A 81 -1.20 11.57 -14.18
N HIS A 82 -1.80 10.68 -14.98
CA HIS A 82 -3.14 10.17 -14.70
C HIS A 82 -3.19 9.35 -13.41
N VAL A 83 -2.22 8.46 -13.20
CA VAL A 83 -2.09 7.65 -11.98
C VAL A 83 -1.83 8.53 -10.76
N ALA A 84 -0.89 9.47 -10.86
CA ALA A 84 -0.58 10.43 -9.79
C ALA A 84 -1.83 11.18 -9.33
N ARG A 85 -2.68 11.65 -10.27
CA ARG A 85 -3.94 12.33 -9.93
C ARG A 85 -4.91 11.47 -9.10
N ARG A 86 -4.83 10.14 -9.17
CA ARG A 86 -5.66 9.24 -8.34
C ARG A 86 -5.16 9.08 -6.92
N LEU A 87 -3.89 9.40 -6.68
CA LEU A 87 -3.23 9.30 -5.38
C LEU A 87 -3.37 10.58 -4.54
N VAL A 88 -3.89 11.65 -5.13
CA VAL A 88 -4.07 12.95 -4.49
C VAL A 88 -4.87 12.82 -3.19
N GLY A 89 -4.38 13.49 -2.14
CA GLY A 89 -5.07 13.60 -0.85
C GLY A 89 -4.76 12.47 0.13
N THR A 90 -4.02 11.42 -0.27
CA THR A 90 -3.47 10.45 0.67
C THR A 90 -2.09 10.88 1.10
N SER A 91 -1.88 11.07 2.40
CA SER A 91 -0.57 11.45 2.96
C SER A 91 0.15 10.24 3.54
N VAL A 92 1.47 10.20 3.34
CA VAL A 92 2.42 9.37 4.07
C VAL A 92 3.43 10.28 4.79
N TYR A 93 4.19 9.73 5.72
CA TYR A 93 5.06 10.49 6.61
C TYR A 93 6.52 10.08 6.40
N THR A 94 7.39 11.06 6.32
CA THR A 94 8.83 10.84 6.24
C THR A 94 9.57 11.75 7.19
N VAL A 95 10.85 11.45 7.44
CA VAL A 95 11.71 12.30 8.27
C VAL A 95 12.56 13.15 7.36
N SER A 96 12.55 14.46 7.60
CA SER A 96 13.39 15.43 6.89
C SER A 96 14.36 16.11 7.84
N ASN A 97 15.49 16.58 7.32
CA ASN A 97 16.44 17.42 8.06
C ASN A 97 15.99 18.91 8.06
N THR A 98 16.83 19.81 8.57
CA THR A 98 16.58 21.26 8.59
C THR A 98 16.47 21.90 7.21
N ASN A 99 17.08 21.28 6.20
CA ASN A 99 17.05 21.73 4.81
C ASN A 99 15.82 21.17 4.06
N ASN A 100 14.91 20.52 4.78
CA ASN A 100 13.76 19.79 4.23
C ASN A 100 14.16 18.65 3.27
N GLU A 101 15.37 18.11 3.38
CA GLU A 101 15.82 16.94 2.63
C GLU A 101 15.46 15.65 3.37
N PHE A 102 15.13 14.58 2.65
CA PHE A 102 14.81 13.31 3.29
C PHE A 102 16.01 12.71 3.99
N VAL A 103 15.77 12.20 5.20
CA VAL A 103 16.73 11.37 5.90
C VAL A 103 16.73 9.98 5.27
N LEU A 104 17.89 9.55 4.79
CA LEU A 104 18.07 8.28 4.11
C LEU A 104 18.80 7.27 5.01
N VAL A 105 18.49 6.00 4.82
CA VAL A 105 19.18 4.86 5.42
C VAL A 105 20.11 4.26 4.38
N SER A 106 21.39 4.08 4.69
CA SER A 106 22.31 3.38 3.79
C SER A 106 21.87 1.92 3.64
N ASP A 107 21.79 1.44 2.41
CA ASP A 107 21.58 0.01 2.13
C ASP A 107 22.80 -0.79 2.62
N PRO A 108 22.63 -1.98 3.25
CA PRO A 108 23.76 -2.78 3.73
C PRO A 108 24.75 -3.18 2.62
N GLU A 109 24.29 -3.30 1.37
CA GLU A 109 25.14 -3.56 0.20
C GLU A 109 25.83 -2.30 -0.33
N GLY A 110 25.48 -1.11 0.19
CA GLY A 110 26.12 0.17 -0.13
C GLY A 110 25.78 0.74 -1.51
N VAL A 111 24.97 0.04 -2.31
CA VAL A 111 24.68 0.43 -3.71
C VAL A 111 23.63 1.53 -3.79
N LYS A 112 22.67 1.58 -2.85
CA LYS A 112 21.57 2.57 -2.85
C LYS A 112 21.36 3.16 -1.46
N SER A 113 20.76 4.34 -1.43
CA SER A 113 20.20 4.91 -0.20
C SER A 113 18.69 4.64 -0.14
N ILE A 114 18.15 4.38 1.04
CA ILE A 114 16.73 4.04 1.23
C ILE A 114 16.01 5.20 1.94
N GLY A 115 14.99 5.76 1.30
CA GLY A 115 14.05 6.70 1.93
C GLY A 115 12.83 5.96 2.47
N LEU A 116 12.48 6.17 3.75
CA LEU A 116 11.31 5.54 4.36
C LEU A 116 10.08 6.44 4.29
N LEU A 117 8.94 5.85 3.91
CA LEU A 117 7.64 6.50 3.78
C LEU A 117 6.61 5.73 4.61
N CYS A 118 6.23 6.26 5.76
CA CYS A 118 5.39 5.58 6.74
C CYS A 118 3.92 5.93 6.53
N PHE A 119 3.03 4.95 6.51
CA PHE A 119 1.58 5.19 6.49
C PHE A 119 1.05 5.71 7.83
N ARG A 120 1.80 5.47 8.92
CA ARG A 120 1.51 6.00 10.25
C ARG A 120 2.52 7.04 10.67
N LYS A 121 2.01 8.12 11.28
CA LYS A 121 2.85 9.20 11.80
C LYS A 121 3.72 8.71 12.96
N GLU A 122 3.17 7.87 13.82
CA GLU A 122 3.90 7.32 14.98
C GLU A 122 5.12 6.51 14.55
N ASP A 123 5.05 5.80 13.42
CA ASP A 123 6.18 5.02 12.90
C ASP A 123 7.30 5.94 12.37
N ALA A 124 6.93 7.06 11.71
CA ALA A 124 7.89 8.08 11.31
C ALA A 124 8.51 8.81 12.52
N GLU A 125 7.73 9.02 13.60
CA GLU A 125 8.22 9.58 14.85
C GLU A 125 9.19 8.64 15.56
N ALA A 126 8.90 7.33 15.55
CA ALA A 126 9.82 6.31 16.07
C ALA A 126 11.13 6.27 15.27
N PHE A 127 11.06 6.37 13.94
CA PHE A 127 12.26 6.49 13.09
C PHE A 127 13.04 7.77 13.41
N LEU A 128 12.36 8.91 13.57
CA LEU A 128 13.00 10.17 13.98
C LEU A 128 13.73 10.03 15.33
N ALA A 129 13.14 9.34 16.31
CA ALA A 129 13.78 9.09 17.60
C ALA A 129 15.07 8.28 17.45
N GLN A 130 15.09 7.26 16.57
CA GLN A 130 16.31 6.49 16.26
C GLN A 130 17.37 7.36 15.58
N VAL A 131 16.97 8.22 14.64
CA VAL A 131 17.86 9.15 13.94
C VAL A 131 18.52 10.11 14.94
N LYS A 132 17.75 10.67 15.88
CA LYS A 132 18.26 11.54 16.96
C LYS A 132 19.20 10.80 17.93
N SER A 133 18.94 9.52 18.20
CA SER A 133 19.78 8.72 19.10
C SER A 133 21.13 8.33 18.49
N ARG A 134 21.18 8.02 17.19
CA ARG A 134 22.41 7.53 16.52
C ARG A 134 23.34 8.66 16.08
N ARG A 135 22.80 9.80 15.67
CA ARG A 135 23.60 10.96 15.24
C ARG A 135 23.47 12.07 16.28
N GLY A 136 24.35 12.05 17.27
CA GLY A 136 24.47 13.11 18.29
C GLY A 136 24.67 14.53 17.71
N GLU A 137 24.97 14.64 16.41
CA GLU A 137 25.22 15.89 15.68
C GLU A 137 24.15 16.29 14.66
N LEU A 138 23.05 15.55 14.50
CA LEU A 138 21.87 16.13 13.82
C LEU A 138 21.28 17.17 14.76
N ARG A 139 21.88 18.37 14.77
CA ARG A 139 21.49 19.56 15.55
C ARG A 139 19.98 19.79 15.46
N GLY A 140 19.22 19.18 16.36
CA GLY A 140 17.84 19.50 16.77
C GLY A 140 16.73 19.57 15.71
N GLY A 141 17.00 19.57 14.41
CA GLY A 141 16.05 20.08 13.42
C GLY A 141 15.46 19.04 12.48
N ALA A 142 15.75 17.75 12.69
CA ALA A 142 15.04 16.71 11.98
C ALA A 142 13.59 16.63 12.47
N LYS A 143 12.64 16.54 11.53
CA LYS A 143 11.20 16.57 11.80
C LYS A 143 10.45 15.61 10.89
N VAL A 144 9.32 15.11 11.38
CA VAL A 144 8.37 14.35 10.57
C VAL A 144 7.58 15.32 9.68
N VAL A 145 7.52 15.02 8.39
CA VAL A 145 6.82 15.82 7.38
C VAL A 145 5.84 14.93 6.63
N PRO A 146 4.57 15.37 6.46
CA PRO A 146 3.65 14.70 5.57
C PRO A 146 4.01 14.99 4.11
N ILE A 147 3.97 13.96 3.28
CA ILE A 147 4.11 14.04 1.82
C ILE A 147 2.95 13.26 1.19
N THR A 148 2.41 13.73 0.08
CA THR A 148 1.28 13.06 -0.56
C THR A 148 1.74 11.93 -1.49
N LEU A 149 0.92 10.89 -1.65
CA LEU A 149 1.26 9.74 -2.48
C LEU A 149 1.45 10.11 -3.96
N ASP A 150 0.74 11.12 -4.47
CA ASP A 150 0.94 11.63 -5.83
C ASP A 150 2.34 12.24 -6.01
N GLN A 151 2.83 12.97 -5.01
CA GLN A 151 4.18 13.51 -5.00
C GLN A 151 5.20 12.38 -4.95
N VAL A 152 5.03 11.44 -4.01
CA VAL A 152 5.89 10.27 -3.86
C VAL A 152 5.98 9.47 -5.15
N TYR A 153 4.85 9.22 -5.80
CA TYR A 153 4.79 8.46 -7.05
C TYR A 153 5.59 9.13 -8.17
N MET A 154 5.64 10.47 -8.18
CA MET A 154 6.41 11.24 -9.14
C MET A 154 7.89 11.42 -8.76
N LEU A 155 8.28 11.08 -7.52
CA LEU A 155 9.68 11.16 -7.09
C LEU A 155 10.51 10.09 -7.80
N LYS A 156 11.35 10.53 -8.72
CA LYS A 156 12.41 9.72 -9.33
C LYS A 156 13.73 10.35 -8.98
N VAL A 157 14.48 9.71 -8.08
CA VAL A 157 15.82 10.17 -7.68
C VAL A 157 16.80 9.04 -7.93
N GLU A 158 17.88 9.36 -8.64
CA GLU A 158 18.94 8.40 -8.92
C GLU A 158 19.65 8.00 -7.61
N GLY A 159 19.98 6.71 -7.48
CA GLY A 159 20.68 6.19 -6.30
C GLY A 159 19.84 6.09 -5.03
N ILE A 160 18.54 6.44 -5.07
CA ILE A 160 17.63 6.33 -3.91
C ILE A 160 16.47 5.39 -4.23
N ALA A 161 16.21 4.45 -3.32
CA ALA A 161 15.00 3.64 -3.32
C ALA A 161 14.05 4.13 -2.22
N PHE A 162 12.81 4.45 -2.57
CA PHE A 162 11.78 4.74 -1.57
C PHE A 162 11.05 3.46 -1.19
N ARG A 163 10.85 3.24 0.11
CA ARG A 163 10.12 2.07 0.63
C ARG A 163 8.99 2.52 1.54
N PHE A 164 7.81 1.97 1.28
CA PHE A 164 6.68 2.15 2.16
C PHE A 164 6.83 1.29 3.42
N LEU A 165 6.48 1.88 4.55
CA LEU A 165 6.24 1.18 5.80
C LEU A 165 4.72 1.16 6.04
N PRO A 166 4.04 0.02 5.77
CA PRO A 166 2.60 -0.09 5.89
C PRO A 166 2.17 -0.11 7.37
N ASP A 167 0.90 0.25 7.61
CA ASP A 167 0.31 0.12 8.94
C ASP A 167 0.25 -1.38 9.34
N PRO A 168 0.89 -1.79 10.45
CA PRO A 168 0.89 -3.18 10.89
C PRO A 168 -0.51 -3.74 11.18
N VAL A 169 -1.47 -2.89 11.57
CA VAL A 169 -2.87 -3.30 11.76
C VAL A 169 -3.47 -3.72 10.43
N GLN A 170 -3.19 -2.97 9.35
CA GLN A 170 -3.71 -3.26 8.02
C GLN A 170 -3.02 -4.47 7.39
N ILE A 171 -1.75 -4.73 7.72
CA ILE A 171 -1.07 -5.98 7.35
C ILE A 171 -1.77 -7.18 8.00
N LYS A 172 -2.07 -7.11 9.30
CA LYS A 172 -2.82 -8.16 9.99
C LYS A 172 -4.19 -8.39 9.37
N ASN A 173 -4.95 -7.31 9.15
CA ASN A 173 -6.26 -7.34 8.50
C ASN A 173 -6.22 -8.01 7.12
N ALA A 174 -5.20 -7.68 6.31
CA ALA A 174 -4.99 -8.24 4.98
C ALA A 174 -4.70 -9.74 5.01
N LEU A 175 -3.88 -10.19 5.96
CA LEU A 175 -3.55 -11.60 6.15
C LEU A 175 -4.76 -12.42 6.61
N GLU A 176 -5.59 -11.87 7.50
CA GLU A 176 -6.83 -12.52 7.95
C GLU A 176 -7.83 -12.72 6.81
N LEU A 177 -7.89 -11.78 5.85
CA LEU A 177 -8.75 -11.88 4.67
C LEU A 177 -8.17 -12.81 3.58
N LYS A 178 -6.85 -12.95 3.47
CA LYS A 178 -6.16 -13.86 2.52
C LYS A 178 -6.02 -15.29 3.05
N ALA A 179 -7.07 -15.83 3.67
CA ALA A 179 -7.12 -17.08 4.47
C ALA A 179 -6.49 -18.38 3.88
N SER A 180 -5.87 -18.36 2.70
CA SER A 180 -5.26 -19.50 2.01
C SER A 180 -3.73 -19.56 2.09
N ASP A 181 -3.01 -18.53 2.59
CA ASP A 181 -1.53 -18.55 2.59
C ASP A 181 -0.89 -17.85 3.80
N ILE A 182 -1.17 -18.33 5.02
CA ILE A 182 -0.64 -17.77 6.29
C ILE A 182 0.90 -17.97 6.40
N LYS A 183 1.49 -18.79 5.53
CA LYS A 183 2.94 -19.08 5.54
C LYS A 183 3.77 -17.96 4.91
N SER A 184 3.17 -17.15 4.03
CA SER A 184 3.82 -16.00 3.41
C SER A 184 3.38 -14.69 4.10
N GLY A 185 4.31 -13.76 4.30
CA GLY A 185 3.97 -12.42 4.78
C GLY A 185 3.19 -11.64 3.71
N PHE A 186 2.66 -10.47 4.07
CA PHE A 186 2.07 -9.58 3.09
C PHE A 186 3.16 -8.74 2.43
N ASP A 187 3.23 -8.78 1.10
CA ASP A 187 4.18 -7.98 0.31
C ASP A 187 3.51 -6.70 -0.20
N GLY A 188 4.14 -5.54 0.06
CA GLY A 188 3.63 -4.21 -0.27
C GLY A 188 2.65 -3.62 0.75
N VAL A 189 1.95 -2.55 0.33
CA VAL A 189 0.97 -1.84 1.17
C VAL A 189 -0.44 -2.40 0.93
N PRO A 190 -1.13 -2.93 1.95
CA PRO A 190 -2.48 -3.44 1.78
C PRO A 190 -3.46 -2.37 1.35
N VAL A 191 -4.33 -2.74 0.41
CA VAL A 191 -5.51 -1.97 0.02
C VAL A 191 -6.72 -2.89 -0.08
N PHE A 192 -7.90 -2.34 0.20
CA PHE A 192 -9.15 -3.06 0.32
C PHE A 192 -10.19 -2.53 -0.66
N GLN A 193 -10.91 -3.44 -1.32
CA GLN A 193 -11.94 -3.12 -2.31
C GLN A 193 -13.15 -4.06 -2.14
N SER A 194 -14.33 -3.62 -2.60
CA SER A 194 -15.51 -4.47 -2.69
C SER A 194 -16.30 -4.15 -3.96
N ASP A 195 -16.80 -5.18 -4.64
CA ASP A 195 -17.67 -5.03 -5.82
C ASP A 195 -19.05 -4.47 -5.47
N LEU A 196 -19.42 -4.51 -4.18
CA LEU A 196 -20.65 -3.91 -3.67
C LEU A 196 -20.56 -2.38 -3.55
N LEU A 197 -19.35 -1.81 -3.62
CA LEU A 197 -19.13 -0.37 -3.54
C LEU A 197 -18.78 0.19 -4.93
N VAL A 198 -19.80 0.65 -5.64
CA VAL A 198 -19.64 1.42 -6.87
C VAL A 198 -20.46 2.70 -6.75
N VAL A 199 -19.78 3.84 -6.81
CA VAL A 199 -20.40 5.17 -6.63
C VAL A 199 -20.57 5.85 -7.98
N LYS A 200 -21.73 6.45 -8.23
CA LYS A 200 -21.99 7.26 -9.43
C LYS A 200 -22.16 8.72 -9.03
N LYS A 201 -21.37 9.63 -9.63
CA LYS A 201 -21.48 11.08 -9.39
C LYS A 201 -21.15 11.83 -10.69
N LYS A 202 -21.98 12.82 -11.05
CA LYS A 202 -21.80 13.65 -12.28
C LYS A 202 -21.52 12.82 -13.54
N ASN A 203 -22.33 11.79 -13.78
CA ASN A 203 -22.18 10.85 -14.91
C ASN A 203 -20.85 10.08 -14.97
N LYS A 204 -20.07 10.08 -13.87
CA LYS A 204 -18.84 9.29 -13.73
C LYS A 204 -19.02 8.20 -12.67
N ARG A 205 -18.45 7.03 -12.95
CA ARG A 205 -18.37 5.90 -12.03
C ARG A 205 -17.08 6.01 -11.21
N TYR A 206 -17.16 5.63 -9.94
CA TYR A 206 -16.03 5.58 -9.02
C TYR A 206 -16.04 4.23 -8.30
N CYS A 207 -14.90 3.57 -8.32
CA CYS A 207 -14.62 2.30 -7.64
C CYS A 207 -13.63 2.61 -6.51
N PRO A 208 -14.10 2.83 -5.27
CA PRO A 208 -13.25 3.21 -4.16
C PRO A 208 -12.33 2.07 -3.70
N ILE A 209 -11.07 2.40 -3.47
CA ILE A 209 -10.03 1.55 -2.88
C ILE A 209 -9.62 2.18 -1.55
N TYR A 210 -9.63 1.41 -0.47
CA TYR A 210 -9.39 1.89 0.88
C TYR A 210 -8.04 1.41 1.41
N PHE A 211 -7.34 2.26 2.16
CA PHE A 211 -6.11 1.86 2.88
C PHE A 211 -6.40 1.21 4.24
N GLN A 212 -7.61 1.40 4.78
CA GLN A 212 -8.03 0.85 6.06
C GLN A 212 -9.24 -0.08 5.87
N LYS A 213 -9.17 -1.28 6.45
CA LYS A 213 -10.28 -2.24 6.44
C LYS A 213 -11.52 -1.66 7.12
N GLU A 214 -11.32 -0.91 8.20
CA GLU A 214 -12.39 -0.34 9.01
C GLU A 214 -13.23 0.67 8.20
N ASP A 215 -12.59 1.42 7.30
CA ASP A 215 -13.27 2.40 6.44
C ASP A 215 -14.17 1.72 5.39
N ILE A 216 -13.69 0.63 4.77
CA ILE A 216 -14.50 -0.12 3.80
C ILE A 216 -15.65 -0.85 4.48
N GLU A 217 -15.44 -1.42 5.66
CA GLU A 217 -16.52 -2.06 6.45
C GLU A 217 -17.60 -1.05 6.83
N LYS A 218 -17.18 0.14 7.27
CA LYS A 218 -18.11 1.25 7.53
C LYS A 218 -18.87 1.64 6.26
N ALA A 219 -18.20 1.78 5.12
CA ALA A 219 -18.86 2.08 3.86
C ALA A 219 -19.88 0.99 3.45
N LEU A 220 -19.51 -0.28 3.56
CA LEU A 220 -20.39 -1.41 3.25
C LEU A 220 -21.62 -1.46 4.15
N SER A 221 -21.48 -1.11 5.44
CA SER A 221 -22.59 -1.04 6.39
C SER A 221 -23.67 -0.01 5.98
N THR A 222 -23.31 1.01 5.20
CA THR A 222 -24.26 2.02 4.72
C THR A 222 -25.02 1.61 3.47
N VAL A 223 -24.42 0.75 2.63
CA VAL A 223 -24.99 0.33 1.34
C VAL A 223 -25.78 -0.98 1.50
N SER A 224 -25.32 -1.88 2.36
CA SER A 224 -25.96 -3.17 2.58
C SER A 224 -27.04 -3.07 3.66
N ARG A 225 -28.32 -3.08 3.25
CA ARG A 225 -29.45 -3.42 4.13
C ARG A 225 -29.53 -4.93 4.42
N VAL A 226 -28.59 -5.73 3.89
CA VAL A 226 -28.60 -7.19 3.97
C VAL A 226 -28.05 -7.64 5.33
N SER A 227 -28.98 -8.16 6.14
CA SER A 227 -28.87 -9.14 7.23
C SER A 227 -27.52 -9.29 7.93
N ARG A 228 -27.54 -9.03 9.26
CA ARG A 228 -26.49 -9.27 10.28
C ARG A 228 -26.04 -10.76 10.39
N GLY A 229 -25.66 -11.41 9.30
CA GLY A 229 -25.53 -12.88 9.26
C GLY A 229 -24.25 -13.45 8.64
N ALA A 230 -23.51 -12.68 7.83
CA ALA A 230 -22.20 -13.08 7.33
C ALA A 230 -21.33 -11.82 7.20
N GLY A 231 -20.20 -11.80 7.91
CA GLY A 231 -19.37 -10.60 8.07
C GLY A 231 -18.92 -10.01 6.73
N PHE A 232 -18.94 -8.67 6.65
CA PHE A 232 -18.54 -7.89 5.45
C PHE A 232 -17.21 -8.35 4.83
N SER A 233 -16.34 -8.96 5.63
CA SER A 233 -15.11 -9.66 5.24
C SER A 233 -15.23 -10.55 4.00
N GLN A 234 -16.36 -11.25 3.78
CA GLN A 234 -16.54 -12.12 2.61
C GLN A 234 -16.62 -11.36 1.28
N HIS A 235 -16.94 -10.06 1.35
CA HIS A 235 -17.08 -9.19 0.18
C HIS A 235 -15.92 -8.20 0.05
N ILE A 236 -14.88 -8.34 0.86
CA ILE A 236 -13.68 -7.50 0.82
C ILE A 236 -12.56 -8.26 0.14
N MET A 237 -12.08 -7.71 -0.97
CA MET A 237 -10.89 -8.15 -1.67
C MET A 237 -9.67 -7.36 -1.19
N VAL A 238 -8.53 -8.04 -1.15
CA VAL A 238 -7.25 -7.46 -0.71
C VAL A 238 -6.26 -7.46 -1.87
N GLY A 239 -5.67 -6.29 -2.16
CA GLY A 239 -4.55 -6.12 -3.08
C GLY A 239 -3.39 -5.37 -2.42
N SER A 240 -2.27 -5.25 -3.13
CA SER A 240 -1.19 -4.31 -2.76
C SER A 240 -1.31 -3.02 -3.57
N LEU A 241 -0.96 -1.89 -2.97
CA LEU A 241 -0.91 -0.59 -3.65
C LEU A 241 -0.01 -0.67 -4.88
N GLU A 242 1.16 -1.28 -4.75
CA GLU A 242 2.17 -1.42 -5.78
C GLU A 242 1.64 -2.18 -7.00
N ASP A 243 0.92 -3.29 -6.80
CA ASP A 243 0.31 -4.05 -7.89
C ASP A 243 -0.82 -3.27 -8.57
N VAL A 244 -1.62 -2.54 -7.80
CA VAL A 244 -2.69 -1.69 -8.34
C VAL A 244 -2.09 -0.59 -9.21
N LEU A 245 -1.07 0.11 -8.72
CA LEU A 245 -0.40 1.18 -9.47
C LEU A 245 0.24 0.65 -10.75
N LYS A 246 0.97 -0.46 -10.67
CA LYS A 246 1.55 -1.12 -11.84
C LYS A 246 0.49 -1.50 -12.88
N LYS A 247 -0.67 -1.99 -12.44
CA LYS A 247 -1.77 -2.32 -13.36
C LYS A 247 -2.40 -1.07 -13.98
N MET A 248 -2.54 0.02 -13.23
CA MET A 248 -3.00 1.30 -13.78
C MET A 248 -2.01 1.85 -14.83
N GLU A 249 -0.70 1.65 -14.63
CA GLU A 249 0.33 2.08 -15.58
C GLU A 249 0.34 1.27 -16.90
N ILE A 250 0.06 -0.04 -16.81
CA ILE A 250 0.12 -0.94 -17.97
C ILE A 250 -1.19 -0.89 -18.76
N ASN A 251 -2.32 -0.66 -18.08
CA ASN A 251 -3.63 -0.75 -18.71
C ASN A 251 -4.05 0.59 -19.35
N GLY A 252 -4.53 0.50 -20.59
CA GLY A 252 -4.99 1.67 -21.36
C GLY A 252 -6.41 2.12 -21.01
N LYS A 253 -6.89 3.12 -21.75
CA LYS A 253 -8.25 3.68 -21.63
C LYS A 253 -9.33 2.59 -21.81
N ASN A 254 -10.47 2.73 -21.13
CA ASN A 254 -11.63 1.83 -21.18
C ASN A 254 -11.43 0.46 -20.49
N SER A 255 -10.47 0.36 -19.58
CA SER A 255 -10.16 -0.88 -18.86
C SER A 255 -10.81 -0.95 -17.47
N GLY A 256 -11.53 0.11 -17.07
CA GLY A 256 -12.15 0.25 -15.75
C GLY A 256 -11.18 0.71 -14.66
N TRP A 257 -9.88 0.76 -14.95
CA TRP A 257 -8.86 1.29 -14.03
C TRP A 257 -8.98 2.81 -13.86
N GLU A 258 -9.57 3.48 -14.86
CA GLU A 258 -9.95 4.88 -14.79
C GLU A 258 -11.14 5.16 -13.85
N ASP A 259 -11.85 4.16 -13.34
CA ASP A 259 -12.89 4.38 -12.34
C ASP A 259 -12.33 4.33 -10.91
N LEU A 260 -11.10 3.86 -10.73
CA LEU A 260 -10.51 3.71 -9.40
C LEU A 260 -10.28 5.06 -8.70
N ILE A 261 -10.54 5.09 -7.41
CA ILE A 261 -10.22 6.22 -6.55
C ILE A 261 -9.71 5.71 -5.21
N PHE A 262 -8.53 6.18 -4.79
CA PHE A 262 -7.99 5.85 -3.49
C PHE A 262 -8.64 6.73 -2.43
N ILE A 263 -9.14 6.13 -1.36
CA ILE A 263 -9.80 6.82 -0.26
C ILE A 263 -8.78 6.97 0.88
N PRO A 264 -8.39 8.22 1.23
CA PRO A 264 -7.44 8.44 2.32
C PRO A 264 -7.92 7.83 3.64
N PRO A 265 -7.00 7.31 4.48
CA PRO A 265 -7.34 6.77 5.80
C PRO A 265 -8.25 7.70 6.63
N GLY A 266 -9.31 7.15 7.21
CA GLY A 266 -10.29 7.87 8.04
C GLY A 266 -11.27 8.77 7.27
N LYS A 267 -11.20 8.82 5.94
CA LYS A 267 -12.06 9.67 5.11
C LYS A 267 -13.17 8.86 4.46
N SER A 268 -14.39 9.41 4.40
CA SER A 268 -15.47 8.79 3.62
C SER A 268 -15.26 9.00 2.11
N HIS A 269 -15.62 8.00 1.29
CA HIS A 269 -15.53 8.11 -0.17
C HIS A 269 -16.36 9.28 -0.73
N SER A 270 -17.53 9.58 -0.15
CA SER A 270 -18.42 10.66 -0.62
C SER A 270 -17.75 12.03 -0.48
N GLN A 271 -17.17 12.30 0.70
CA GLN A 271 -16.38 13.50 0.98
C GLN A 271 -15.16 13.59 0.05
N HIS A 272 -14.39 12.51 -0.07
CA HIS A 272 -13.18 12.53 -0.89
C HIS A 272 -13.48 12.76 -2.36
N ILE A 273 -14.49 12.08 -2.93
CA ILE A 273 -14.95 12.32 -4.31
C ILE A 273 -15.40 13.78 -4.49
N GLN A 274 -16.03 14.39 -3.49
CA GLN A 274 -16.40 15.81 -3.56
C GLN A 274 -15.17 16.73 -3.62
N ASP A 275 -14.13 16.44 -2.86
CA ASP A 275 -12.94 17.29 -2.80
C ASP A 275 -12.14 17.18 -4.10
N VAL A 276 -11.92 15.98 -4.62
CA VAL A 276 -11.15 15.78 -5.86
C VAL A 276 -11.89 16.20 -7.13
N THR A 277 -13.22 16.40 -7.07
CA THR A 277 -14.00 16.92 -8.21
C THR A 277 -14.12 18.45 -8.21
N LYS A 278 -13.58 19.12 -7.18
CA LYS A 278 -13.42 20.58 -7.11
C LYS A 278 -12.03 21.05 -7.54
N LEU A 279 -11.04 20.15 -7.50
CA LEU A 279 -9.71 20.33 -8.06
C LEU A 279 -9.77 20.27 -9.59
#